data_AF-A0A951NEN5-F1
#
_entry.id   AF-A0A951NEN5-F1
#
_cell.length_a   1.000
_cell.length_b   1.000
_cell.length_c   1.000
_cell.angle_alpha   90.00
_cell.angle_beta   90.00
_cell.angle_gamma   90.00
#
_symmetry.space_group_name_H-M   'P 1'
#
loop_
_entity.id
_entity.type
_entity.pdbx_description
1 polymer ?
#
loop_
_entity_poly.entity_id
_entity_poly.type
_entity_poly.pdbx_seq_one_letter_code
_entity_poly.pdbx_strand_id
1 'polypeptide(L)'
;MGQPHTTRLSIARHIGADPASTALLLAGPTALELWPGARRVGEVAGRMLLEVSTWPGARHLTAAVTARLPRRTANGFVTRFAWTGLGLPVTEGVLTLTYAPGGTGAPSAHAELVLEVAGLGASRLDLAGLTTMAEGFLANLATAAEARRRTA
;
A
#
# COMPACT_ATOMS: atom_id res chain seq x y z
N MET A 1 -18.81 -5.05 26.38
CA MET A 1 -18.27 -4.62 25.07
C MET A 1 -16.78 -4.94 25.07
N GLY A 2 -16.37 -6.02 24.38
CA GLY A 2 -14.95 -6.31 24.20
C GLY A 2 -14.33 -5.25 23.29
N GLN A 3 -13.14 -4.74 23.63
CA GLN A 3 -12.43 -3.83 22.73
C GLN A 3 -12.19 -4.55 21.39
N PRO A 4 -12.36 -3.87 20.25
CA PRO A 4 -12.04 -4.48 18.97
C PRO A 4 -10.56 -4.86 18.95
N HIS A 5 -10.28 -6.16 18.82
CA HIS A 5 -8.92 -6.66 18.70
C HIS A 5 -8.34 -6.10 17.40
N THR A 6 -7.37 -5.20 17.53
CA THR A 6 -6.69 -4.57 16.40
C THR A 6 -5.32 -5.21 16.26
N THR A 7 -5.02 -5.68 15.05
CA THR A 7 -3.73 -6.29 14.70
C THR A 7 -2.92 -5.28 13.92
N ARG A 8 -1.67 -5.08 14.33
CA ARG A 8 -0.73 -4.21 13.63
C ARG A 8 0.24 -5.04 12.80
N LEU A 9 0.29 -4.80 11.50
CA LEU A 9 1.26 -5.36 10.57
C LEU A 9 2.24 -4.25 10.17
N SER A 10 3.55 -4.51 10.25
CA SER A 10 4.57 -3.61 9.71
C SER A 10 5.49 -4.39 8.78
N ILE A 11 5.71 -3.84 7.59
CA ILE A 11 6.66 -4.36 6.62
C ILE A 11 7.48 -3.22 6.05
N ALA A 12 8.74 -3.50 5.72
CA ALA A 12 9.64 -2.52 5.18
C ALA A 12 10.39 -3.05 3.96
N ARG A 13 10.76 -2.14 3.06
CA ARG A 13 11.52 -2.46 1.85
C ARG A 13 12.45 -1.32 1.48
N HIS A 14 13.64 -1.67 1.00
CA HIS A 14 14.54 -0.72 0.36
C HIS A 14 14.16 -0.55 -1.12
N ILE A 15 14.17 0.69 -1.61
CA ILE A 15 13.83 1.06 -2.98
C ILE A 15 14.99 1.81 -3.59
N GLY A 16 15.48 1.35 -4.75
CA GLY A 16 16.60 1.94 -5.49
C GLY A 16 16.28 3.27 -6.20
N ALA A 17 15.40 4.10 -5.64
CA ALA A 17 14.99 5.40 -6.17
C ALA A 17 14.84 6.42 -5.04
N ASP A 18 14.92 7.72 -5.36
CA ASP A 18 14.78 8.76 -4.34
C ASP A 18 13.33 8.81 -3.78
N PRO A 19 13.16 9.20 -2.51
CA PRO A 19 11.83 9.27 -1.88
C PRO A 19 10.84 10.21 -2.57
N ALA A 20 11.30 11.30 -3.20
CA ALA A 20 10.41 12.28 -3.83
C ALA A 20 9.81 11.71 -5.12
N SER A 21 10.63 11.11 -5.99
CA SER A 21 10.17 10.42 -7.19
C SER A 21 9.25 9.24 -6.84
N THR A 22 9.58 8.51 -5.78
CA THR A 22 8.72 7.42 -5.27
C THR A 22 7.38 7.95 -4.77
N ALA A 23 7.37 9.10 -4.08
CA ALA A 23 6.14 9.74 -3.63
C ALA A 23 5.25 10.20 -4.79
N LEU A 24 5.81 10.62 -5.93
CA LEU A 24 5.00 11.00 -7.10
C LEU A 24 4.13 9.85 -7.63
N LEU A 25 4.60 8.60 -7.53
CA LEU A 25 3.82 7.41 -7.91
C LEU A 25 2.58 7.21 -7.01
N LEU A 26 2.64 7.76 -5.79
CA LEU A 26 1.59 7.67 -4.79
C LEU A 26 0.61 8.85 -4.84
N ALA A 27 0.90 9.88 -5.64
CA ALA A 27 0.12 11.12 -5.72
C ALA A 27 -1.11 11.02 -6.64
N GLY A 28 -1.48 9.82 -7.08
CA GLY A 28 -2.58 9.62 -8.01
C GLY A 28 -3.24 8.24 -7.88
N PRO A 29 -4.23 7.95 -8.74
CA PRO A 29 -4.95 6.66 -8.74
C PRO A 29 -4.01 5.46 -8.92
N THR A 30 -2.84 5.66 -9.52
CA THR A 30 -1.78 4.65 -9.67
C THR A 30 -1.35 4.04 -8.34
N ALA A 31 -1.43 4.76 -7.21
CA ALA A 31 -1.12 4.21 -5.89
C ALA A 31 -1.97 2.97 -5.56
N LEU A 32 -3.18 2.92 -6.10
CA LEU A 32 -4.14 1.84 -5.88
C LEU A 32 -3.91 0.66 -6.82
N GLU A 33 -3.39 0.93 -8.01
CA GLU A 33 -3.01 -0.09 -9.00
C GLU A 33 -1.72 -0.83 -8.62
N LEU A 34 -0.94 -0.30 -7.67
CA LEU A 34 0.23 -0.98 -7.11
C LEU A 34 -0.14 -2.17 -6.21
N TRP A 35 -1.39 -2.27 -5.75
CA TRP A 35 -1.82 -3.41 -4.95
C TRP A 35 -1.92 -4.69 -5.80
N PRO A 36 -1.36 -5.83 -5.36
CA PRO A 36 -1.37 -7.05 -6.15
C PRO A 36 -2.78 -7.50 -6.55
N GLY A 37 -2.99 -7.72 -7.83
CA GLY A 37 -4.28 -8.15 -8.37
C GLY A 37 -5.39 -7.09 -8.27
N ALA A 38 -5.06 -5.84 -7.90
CA ALA A 38 -6.02 -4.76 -7.85
C ALA A 38 -6.36 -4.26 -9.25
N ARG A 39 -7.64 -4.22 -9.55
CA ARG A 39 -8.21 -3.65 -10.77
C ARG A 39 -9.23 -2.60 -10.36
N ARG A 40 -9.09 -1.38 -10.89
CA ARG A 40 -10.11 -0.35 -10.74
C ARG A 40 -11.38 -0.79 -11.46
N VAL A 41 -12.50 -0.81 -10.74
CA VAL A 41 -13.82 -1.13 -11.31
C VAL A 41 -14.83 0.00 -11.21
N GLY A 42 -14.51 1.06 -10.47
CA GLY A 42 -15.34 2.24 -10.42
C GLY A 42 -14.89 3.24 -9.35
N GLU A 43 -15.75 4.22 -9.11
CA GLU A 43 -15.59 5.21 -8.07
C GLU A 43 -16.97 5.53 -7.49
N VAL A 44 -17.09 5.55 -6.16
CA VAL A 44 -18.33 5.84 -5.45
C VAL A 44 -18.03 6.82 -4.32
N ALA A 45 -18.70 7.97 -4.33
CA ALA A 45 -18.57 9.01 -3.30
C ALA A 45 -17.10 9.41 -2.99
N GLY A 46 -16.26 9.55 -4.04
CA GLY A 46 -14.83 9.87 -3.92
C GLY A 46 -13.96 8.74 -3.38
N ARG A 47 -14.48 7.51 -3.29
CA ARG A 47 -13.73 6.30 -2.94
C ARG A 47 -13.57 5.44 -4.19
N MET A 48 -12.35 4.97 -4.44
CA MET A 48 -12.12 4.08 -5.57
C MET A 48 -12.58 2.67 -5.22
N LEU A 49 -13.33 2.04 -6.11
CA LEU A 49 -13.66 0.62 -6.00
C LEU A 49 -12.57 -0.19 -6.69
N LEU A 50 -11.92 -1.06 -5.92
CA LEU A 50 -10.95 -2.02 -6.41
C LEU A 50 -11.52 -3.42 -6.32
N GLU A 51 -11.45 -4.16 -7.42
CA GLU A 51 -11.49 -5.61 -7.35
C GLU A 51 -10.08 -6.12 -7.10
N VAL A 52 -9.90 -6.88 -6.04
CA VAL A 52 -8.66 -7.61 -5.79
C VAL A 52 -8.92 -9.06 -6.18
N SER A 53 -8.28 -9.48 -7.26
CA SER A 53 -8.16 -10.89 -7.60
C SER A 53 -6.99 -11.43 -6.77
N THR A 54 -7.28 -11.98 -5.60
CA THR A 54 -6.28 -12.79 -4.92
C THR A 54 -6.01 -14.02 -5.81
N TRP A 55 -4.73 -14.38 -5.98
CA TRP A 55 -4.09 -15.66 -6.36
C TRP A 55 -4.93 -16.79 -7.01
N PRO A 56 -4.34 -17.71 -7.81
CA PRO A 56 -5.10 -18.77 -8.50
C PRO A 56 -6.03 -19.54 -7.54
N GLY A 57 -7.34 -19.39 -7.72
CA GLY A 57 -8.38 -20.02 -6.89
C GLY A 57 -9.09 -19.09 -5.89
N ALA A 58 -8.72 -17.82 -5.78
CA ALA A 58 -9.34 -16.93 -4.82
C ALA A 58 -10.55 -16.16 -5.36
N ARG A 59 -11.42 -15.75 -4.44
CA ARG A 59 -12.68 -15.03 -4.75
C ARG A 59 -12.38 -13.56 -5.02
N HIS A 60 -13.07 -12.97 -6.01
CA HIS A 60 -13.06 -11.52 -6.23
C HIS A 60 -13.54 -10.81 -4.96
N LEU A 61 -12.70 -9.91 -4.43
CA LEU A 61 -13.04 -9.06 -3.30
C LEU A 61 -13.16 -7.63 -3.80
N THR A 62 -14.26 -6.96 -3.48
CA THR A 62 -14.44 -5.54 -3.77
C THR A 62 -14.13 -4.72 -2.53
N ALA A 63 -13.17 -3.81 -2.64
CA ALA A 63 -12.80 -2.88 -1.59
C ALA A 63 -13.06 -1.43 -2.05
N ALA A 64 -13.63 -0.62 -1.18
CA ALA A 64 -13.59 0.82 -1.30
C ALA A 64 -12.29 1.31 -0.67
N VAL A 65 -11.41 1.89 -1.47
CA VAL A 65 -10.09 2.35 -1.05
C VAL A 65 -9.97 3.85 -1.18
N THR A 66 -9.39 4.47 -0.16
CA THR A 66 -8.98 5.87 -0.16
C THR A 66 -7.47 5.93 0.04
N ALA A 67 -6.79 6.67 -0.82
CA ALA A 67 -5.38 7.05 -0.66
C ALA A 67 -5.31 8.57 -0.53
N ARG A 68 -4.61 9.06 0.50
CA ARG A 68 -4.33 10.50 0.63
C ARG A 68 -3.11 10.85 -0.20
N LEU A 69 -3.03 12.11 -0.63
CA LEU A 69 -1.82 12.60 -1.27
C LEU A 69 -0.63 12.50 -0.31
N PRO A 70 0.56 12.11 -0.81
CA PRO A 70 1.78 12.12 -0.02
C PRO A 70 2.05 13.51 0.56
N ARG A 71 2.33 13.56 1.86
CA ARG A 71 2.72 14.77 2.58
C ARG A 71 4.20 14.71 2.87
N ARG A 72 4.92 15.77 2.50
CA ARG A 72 6.33 15.94 2.86
C ARG A 72 6.48 16.09 4.38
N THR A 73 7.50 15.46 4.94
CA THR A 73 7.94 15.59 6.34
C THR A 73 9.37 16.15 6.38
N ALA A 74 9.92 16.36 7.57
CA ALA A 74 11.30 16.81 7.73
C ALA A 74 12.32 15.80 7.13
N ASN A 75 12.00 14.51 7.13
CA ASN A 75 12.90 13.42 6.77
C ASN A 75 12.41 12.57 5.58
N GLY A 76 11.33 12.96 4.88
CA GLY A 76 10.78 12.16 3.80
C GLY A 76 9.34 12.51 3.43
N PHE A 77 8.54 11.48 3.18
CA PHE A 77 7.15 11.59 2.77
C PHE A 77 6.29 10.56 3.52
N VAL A 78 5.04 10.93 3.80
CA VAL A 78 4.05 10.04 4.39
C VAL A 78 2.77 10.05 3.56
N THR A 79 2.23 8.88 3.27
CA THR A 79 0.88 8.75 2.71
C THR A 79 0.05 7.82 3.58
N ARG A 80 -1.27 8.03 3.55
CA ARG A 80 -2.24 7.25 4.32
C ARG A 80 -3.22 6.59 3.39
N PHE A 81 -3.51 5.33 3.67
CA PHE A 81 -4.51 4.52 3.00
C PHE A 81 -5.58 4.12 3.99
N ALA A 82 -6.79 3.91 3.50
CA ALA A 82 -7.80 3.17 4.24
C ALA A 82 -8.62 2.37 3.24
N TRP A 83 -8.96 1.14 3.60
CA TRP A 83 -9.90 0.35 2.84
C TRP A 83 -10.93 -0.35 3.72
N THR A 84 -12.10 -0.50 3.14
CA THR A 84 -13.23 -1.21 3.72
C THR A 84 -13.98 -1.94 2.60
N GLY A 85 -14.64 -3.05 2.93
CA GLY A 85 -15.44 -3.78 1.97
C GLY A 85 -16.19 -4.92 2.64
N LEU A 86 -17.19 -5.45 1.95
CA LEU A 86 -17.99 -6.54 2.48
C LEU A 86 -17.14 -7.81 2.61
N GLY A 87 -17.00 -8.31 3.84
CA GLY A 87 -16.16 -9.47 4.13
C GLY A 87 -14.65 -9.18 4.12
N LEU A 88 -14.24 -7.91 4.15
CA LEU A 88 -12.86 -7.48 4.36
C LEU A 88 -12.68 -6.94 5.78
N PRO A 89 -11.46 -7.00 6.34
CA PRO A 89 -11.20 -6.32 7.60
C PRO A 89 -11.20 -4.81 7.34
N VAL A 90 -11.55 -4.04 8.35
CA VAL A 90 -11.32 -2.59 8.30
C VAL A 90 -9.82 -2.39 8.44
N THR A 91 -9.21 -1.68 7.50
CA THR A 91 -7.76 -1.45 7.53
C THR A 91 -7.41 0.00 7.27
N GLU A 92 -6.56 0.53 8.11
CA GLU A 92 -5.89 1.81 7.92
C GLU A 92 -4.40 1.56 7.72
N GLY A 93 -3.81 2.26 6.76
CA GLY A 93 -2.41 2.10 6.38
C GLY A 93 -1.66 3.42 6.40
N VAL A 94 -0.41 3.38 6.84
CA VAL A 94 0.54 4.49 6.74
C VAL A 94 1.79 3.99 6.03
N LEU A 95 2.11 4.59 4.89
CA LEU A 95 3.38 4.38 4.20
C LEU A 95 4.27 5.58 4.45
N THR A 96 5.46 5.30 4.99
CA THR A 96 6.53 6.28 5.19
C THR A 96 7.65 5.99 4.21
N LEU A 97 8.12 7.02 3.51
CA LEU A 97 9.30 6.98 2.65
C LEU A 97 10.36 7.89 3.25
N THR A 98 11.49 7.34 3.67
CA THR A 98 12.64 8.13 4.16
C THR A 98 13.84 7.95 3.25
N TYR A 99 14.76 8.91 3.27
CA TYR A 99 16.04 8.77 2.56
C TYR A 99 16.87 7.65 3.18
N ALA A 100 17.43 6.81 2.32
CA ALA A 100 18.36 5.75 2.70
C ALA A 100 19.65 5.85 1.87
N PRO A 101 20.79 5.38 2.39
CA PRO A 101 22.01 5.26 1.61
C PRO A 101 21.85 4.16 0.54
N GLY A 102 22.17 4.50 -0.72
CA GLY A 102 22.19 3.53 -1.83
C GLY A 102 23.58 2.93 -2.04
N GLY A 103 23.64 1.74 -2.67
CA GLY A 103 24.87 0.94 -2.83
C GLY A 103 26.00 1.55 -3.69
N THR A 104 25.83 2.74 -4.24
CA THR A 104 26.84 3.47 -5.05
C THR A 104 26.75 4.99 -4.87
N GLY A 105 26.22 5.46 -3.74
CA GLY A 105 25.92 6.90 -3.53
C GLY A 105 24.69 7.40 -4.30
N ALA A 106 24.05 6.53 -5.08
CA ALA A 106 22.78 6.83 -5.71
C ALA A 106 21.67 7.00 -4.65
N PRO A 107 20.72 7.94 -4.84
CA PRO A 107 19.65 8.16 -3.88
C PRO A 107 18.75 6.92 -3.82
N SER A 108 18.40 6.54 -2.60
CA SER A 108 17.49 5.42 -2.33
C SER A 108 16.50 5.78 -1.23
N ALA A 109 15.41 5.02 -1.15
CA ALA A 109 14.38 5.20 -0.15
C ALA A 109 14.25 3.96 0.73
N HIS A 110 14.01 4.18 2.01
CA HIS A 110 13.46 3.17 2.89
C HIS A 110 11.95 3.38 2.97
N ALA A 111 11.19 2.37 2.55
CA ALA A 111 9.74 2.37 2.58
C ALA A 111 9.27 1.50 3.75
N GLU A 112 8.48 2.05 4.67
CA GLU A 112 7.81 1.32 5.74
C GLU A 112 6.31 1.46 5.59
N LEU A 113 5.61 0.33 5.45
CA LEU A 113 4.15 0.27 5.43
C LEU A 113 3.65 -0.37 6.73
N VAL A 114 2.88 0.40 7.49
CA VAL A 114 2.20 -0.04 8.70
C VAL A 114 0.71 -0.12 8.43
N LEU A 115 0.10 -1.27 8.68
CA LEU A 115 -1.34 -1.49 8.61
C LEU A 115 -1.92 -1.78 10.00
N GLU A 116 -2.94 -1.01 10.38
CA GLU A 116 -3.80 -1.24 11.55
C GLU A 116 -5.07 -1.94 11.07
N VAL A 117 -5.33 -3.15 11.57
CA VAL A 117 -6.34 -4.06 11.02
C VAL A 117 -7.31 -4.47 12.10
N ALA A 118 -8.60 -4.21 11.89
CA ALA A 118 -9.67 -4.62 12.79
C ALA A 118 -10.62 -5.62 12.10
N GLY A 119 -11.13 -6.57 12.87
CA GLY A 119 -12.15 -7.52 12.40
C GLY A 119 -11.63 -8.69 11.56
N LEU A 120 -10.35 -9.06 11.68
CA LEU A 120 -9.76 -10.21 10.97
C LEU A 120 -10.53 -11.52 11.19
N GLY A 121 -11.05 -11.78 12.39
CA GLY A 121 -11.75 -13.03 12.71
C GLY A 121 -13.06 -13.26 11.95
N ALA A 122 -13.66 -12.21 11.37
CA ALA A 122 -14.87 -12.29 10.55
C ALA A 122 -14.61 -12.00 9.06
N SER A 123 -13.33 -11.82 8.69
CA SER A 123 -12.90 -11.45 7.36
C SER A 123 -12.65 -12.67 6.48
N ARG A 124 -12.83 -12.51 5.16
CA ARG A 124 -12.40 -13.47 4.14
C ARG A 124 -10.91 -13.35 3.81
N LEU A 125 -10.29 -12.23 4.17
CA LEU A 125 -8.86 -11.99 4.09
C LEU A 125 -8.27 -12.17 5.49
N ASP A 126 -7.38 -13.15 5.63
CA ASP A 126 -6.64 -13.41 6.86
C ASP A 126 -5.35 -12.56 6.92
N LEU A 127 -4.62 -12.67 8.03
CA LEU A 127 -3.39 -11.92 8.23
C LEU A 127 -2.31 -12.33 7.21
N ALA A 128 -2.22 -13.62 6.85
CA ALA A 128 -1.23 -14.11 5.90
C ALA A 128 -1.45 -13.51 4.50
N GLY A 129 -2.69 -13.57 3.99
CA GLY A 129 -3.07 -12.95 2.73
C GLY A 129 -2.83 -11.44 2.73
N LEU A 130 -3.12 -10.77 3.86
CA LEU A 130 -2.85 -9.35 3.99
C LEU A 130 -1.35 -9.02 3.97
N THR A 131 -0.52 -9.81 4.66
CA THR A 131 0.94 -9.68 4.62
C THR A 131 1.45 -9.82 3.19
N THR A 132 1.02 -10.85 2.47
CA THR A 132 1.39 -11.06 1.06
C THR A 132 0.96 -9.90 0.16
N MET A 133 -0.24 -9.34 0.37
CA MET A 133 -0.70 -8.17 -0.38
C MET A 133 0.17 -6.94 -0.11
N ALA A 134 0.51 -6.70 1.16
CA ALA A 134 1.32 -5.56 1.57
C ALA A 134 2.76 -5.69 1.02
N GLU A 135 3.36 -6.87 1.08
CA GLU A 135 4.68 -7.16 0.50
C GLU A 135 4.70 -6.96 -1.00
N GLY A 136 3.67 -7.46 -1.70
CA GLY A 136 3.52 -7.28 -3.13
C GLY A 136 3.31 -5.82 -3.52
N PHE A 137 2.59 -5.04 -2.71
CA PHE A 137 2.46 -3.59 -2.91
C PHE A 137 3.82 -2.89 -2.84
N LEU A 138 4.64 -3.16 -1.82
CA LEU A 138 5.98 -2.58 -1.72
C LEU A 138 6.90 -3.05 -2.86
N ALA A 139 6.75 -4.29 -3.33
CA ALA A 139 7.48 -4.83 -4.49
C ALA A 139 7.13 -4.09 -5.79
N ASN A 140 5.83 -3.86 -6.03
CA ASN A 140 5.34 -3.14 -7.20
C ASN A 140 5.79 -1.67 -7.15
N LEU A 141 5.71 -1.02 -5.99
CA LEU A 141 6.21 0.34 -5.79
C LEU A 141 7.70 0.44 -6.10
N ALA A 142 8.51 -0.49 -5.58
CA ALA A 142 9.95 -0.53 -5.84
C ALA A 142 10.24 -0.67 -7.34
N THR A 143 9.58 -1.63 -7.98
CA THR A 143 9.72 -1.89 -9.43
C THR A 143 9.38 -0.66 -10.27
N ALA A 144 8.25 -0.01 -9.97
CA ALA A 144 7.80 1.18 -10.68
C ALA A 144 8.76 2.38 -10.49
N ALA A 145 9.24 2.58 -9.26
CA ALA A 145 10.16 3.67 -8.95
C ALA A 145 11.53 3.49 -9.62
N GLU A 146 12.07 2.27 -9.58
CA GLU A 146 13.35 1.92 -10.21
C GLU A 146 13.28 1.91 -11.74
N ALA A 147 12.15 1.52 -12.32
CA ALA A 147 11.91 1.65 -13.75
C ALA A 147 11.93 3.13 -14.17
N ARG A 148 11.21 4.00 -13.46
CA ARG A 148 11.17 5.44 -13.75
C ARG A 148 12.55 6.10 -13.63
N ARG A 149 13.34 5.71 -12.63
CA ARG A 149 14.72 6.21 -12.46
C ARG A 149 15.64 5.83 -13.63
N ARG A 150 15.45 4.65 -14.23
CA ARG A 150 16.27 4.20 -15.38
C ARG A 150 15.93 4.92 -16.68
N THR A 151 14.73 5.49 -16.78
CA THR A 151 14.26 6.22 -17.96
C THR A 151 14.43 7.74 -17.86
N ALA A 152 14.81 8.24 -16.69
CA ALA A 152 15.06 9.66 -16.41
C ALA A 152 16.55 9.98 -16.56
#